data_AF-A0A847C845-F1
#
_entry.id   AF-A0A847C845-F1
#
_cell.length_a   1.000
_cell.length_b   1.000
_cell.length_c   1.000
_cell.angle_alpha   90.00
_cell.angle_beta   90.00
_cell.angle_gamma   90.00
#
_symmetry.space_group_name_H-M   'P 1'
#
loop_
_entity.id
_entity.type
_entity.pdbx_description
1 polymer ?
#
loop_
_entity_poly.entity_id
_entity_poly.type
_entity_poly.pdbx_seq_one_letter_code
_entity_poly.pdbx_strand_id
1 'polypeptide(L)'
;VNELKFVKSIVTKTADAINEKSGAKLCYKVGTMIEITRAAVTADEIAGEAEFFSFGTNDLTQMTFGFSRDDAGKFLPDYYSKKIYESDPFAKLDQNGVGKLIQMSCELGKKVRPDIKLGICGEHGGDPASVEFCHNSGLNYVSC
;
A
#
# COMPACT_ATOMS: atom_id res chain seq x y z
N VAL A 1 -0.56 4.98 -13.52
CA VAL A 1 -1.18 6.31 -13.30
C VAL A 1 -2.56 6.51 -13.96
N ASN A 2 -2.76 6.16 -15.24
CA ASN A 2 -4.01 6.50 -15.96
C ASN A 2 -5.30 5.93 -15.33
N GLU A 3 -5.23 4.74 -14.75
CA GLU A 3 -6.35 4.13 -14.02
C GLU A 3 -6.80 4.99 -12.83
N LEU A 4 -5.86 5.34 -11.94
CA LEU A 4 -6.13 6.25 -10.82
C LEU A 4 -6.67 7.60 -11.31
N LYS A 5 -6.07 8.17 -12.36
CA LYS A 5 -6.50 9.46 -12.92
C LYS A 5 -7.94 9.42 -13.40
N PHE A 6 -8.33 8.34 -14.08
CA PHE A 6 -9.71 8.15 -14.54
C PHE A 6 -10.68 8.12 -13.36
N VAL A 7 -10.45 7.28 -12.36
CA VAL A 7 -11.34 7.13 -11.19
C VAL A 7 -11.37 8.41 -10.35
N LYS A 8 -10.21 9.04 -10.09
CA LYS A 8 -10.11 10.33 -9.39
C LYS A 8 -10.95 11.41 -10.07
N SER A 9 -11.00 11.43 -11.40
CA SER A 9 -11.82 12.41 -12.12
C SER A 9 -13.33 12.24 -11.87
N ILE A 10 -13.79 11.01 -11.65
CA ILE A 10 -15.20 10.72 -11.33
C ILE A 10 -15.51 11.16 -9.90
N VAL A 11 -14.64 10.81 -8.95
CA VAL A 11 -14.78 11.16 -7.53
C VAL A 11 -14.80 12.67 -7.34
N THR A 12 -13.80 13.37 -7.88
CA THR A 12 -13.65 14.83 -7.72
C THR A 12 -14.83 15.60 -8.32
N LYS A 13 -15.22 15.30 -9.56
CA LYS A 13 -16.41 15.90 -10.20
C LYS A 13 -17.68 15.73 -9.35
N THR A 14 -17.86 14.56 -8.76
CA THR A 14 -19.05 14.27 -7.96
C THR A 14 -19.01 15.01 -6.62
N ALA A 15 -17.88 14.95 -5.92
CA ALA A 15 -17.70 15.62 -4.63
C ALA A 15 -17.81 17.14 -4.75
N ASP A 16 -17.21 17.73 -5.79
CA ASP A 16 -17.24 19.17 -6.03
C ASP A 16 -18.66 19.67 -6.36
N ALA A 17 -19.41 18.93 -7.18
CA ALA A 17 -20.81 19.25 -7.48
C ALA A 17 -21.71 19.18 -6.23
N ILE A 18 -21.45 18.25 -5.31
CA ILE A 18 -22.17 18.15 -4.03
C ILE A 18 -21.81 19.32 -3.11
N ASN A 19 -20.53 19.68 -3.01
CA ASN A 19 -20.07 20.84 -2.25
C ASN A 19 -20.73 22.13 -2.77
N GLU A 20 -20.75 22.34 -4.09
CA GLU A 20 -21.40 23.49 -4.71
C GLU A 20 -22.91 23.53 -4.40
N LYS A 21 -23.62 22.41 -4.61
CA LYS A 21 -25.06 22.33 -4.39
C LYS A 21 -25.47 22.51 -2.92
N SER A 22 -24.65 22.03 -1.99
CA SER A 22 -24.95 22.09 -0.54
C SER A 22 -24.51 23.41 0.10
N GLY A 23 -23.66 24.20 -0.57
CA GLY A 23 -22.98 25.35 0.02
C GLY A 23 -21.95 24.97 1.10
N ALA A 24 -21.67 23.66 1.28
CA ALA A 24 -20.67 23.18 2.21
C ALA A 24 -19.26 23.32 1.63
N LYS A 25 -18.28 23.61 2.49
CA LYS A 25 -16.85 23.61 2.15
C LYS A 25 -16.15 22.41 2.78
N LEU A 26 -16.51 21.21 2.34
CA LEU A 26 -15.85 19.99 2.79
C LEU A 26 -14.54 19.78 2.03
N CYS A 27 -13.42 19.78 2.74
CA CYS A 27 -12.13 19.38 2.20
C CYS A 27 -12.02 17.85 2.20
N TYR A 28 -11.59 17.27 1.08
CA TYR A 28 -11.36 15.83 0.93
C TYR A 28 -10.01 15.59 0.23
N LYS A 29 -9.52 14.36 0.31
CA LYS A 29 -8.32 13.90 -0.38
C LYS A 29 -8.61 12.63 -1.16
N VAL A 30 -8.00 12.49 -2.32
CA VAL A 30 -8.03 11.25 -3.11
C VAL A 30 -6.64 10.64 -3.16
N GLY A 31 -6.51 9.46 -2.59
CA GLY A 31 -5.29 8.65 -2.62
C GLY A 31 -5.54 7.30 -3.28
N THR A 32 -4.61 6.38 -3.09
CA THR A 32 -4.72 5.04 -3.67
C THR A 32 -4.08 3.98 -2.79
N MET A 33 -4.50 2.73 -2.97
CA MET A 33 -3.78 1.61 -2.41
C MET A 33 -2.55 1.28 -3.27
N ILE A 34 -1.44 0.97 -2.61
CA ILE A 34 -0.24 0.42 -3.24
C ILE A 34 -0.19 -1.06 -2.88
N GLU A 35 -0.89 -1.85 -3.69
CA GLU A 35 -1.09 -3.29 -3.47
C GLU A 35 -0.78 -4.15 -4.71
N ILE A 36 -0.40 -3.49 -5.81
CA ILE A 36 0.06 -4.11 -7.05
C ILE A 36 1.54 -3.80 -7.23
N THR A 37 2.36 -4.80 -7.59
CA THR A 37 3.81 -4.63 -7.80
C THR A 37 4.12 -3.54 -8.83
N ARG A 38 3.32 -3.46 -9.91
CA ARG A 38 3.42 -2.38 -10.92
C ARG A 38 3.19 -1.00 -10.33
N ALA A 39 2.28 -0.86 -9.36
CA ALA A 39 2.03 0.42 -8.70
C ALA A 39 3.23 0.86 -7.86
N ALA A 40 3.87 -0.08 -7.15
CA ALA A 40 5.05 0.20 -6.36
C ALA A 40 6.24 0.70 -7.21
N VAL A 41 6.51 0.05 -8.34
CA VAL A 41 7.65 0.42 -9.21
C VAL A 41 7.40 1.66 -10.08
N THR A 42 6.15 2.14 -10.15
CA THR A 42 5.77 3.38 -10.87
C THR A 42 5.16 4.42 -9.91
N ALA A 43 5.51 4.35 -8.63
CA ALA A 43 4.90 5.15 -7.58
C ALA A 43 5.13 6.66 -7.73
N ASP A 44 6.19 7.08 -8.42
CA ASP A 44 6.44 8.48 -8.78
C ASP A 44 5.36 9.02 -9.73
N GLU A 45 5.03 8.28 -10.79
CA GLU A 45 3.92 8.66 -11.68
C GLU A 45 2.58 8.70 -10.92
N ILE A 46 2.36 7.73 -10.03
CA ILE A 46 1.12 7.64 -9.24
C ILE A 46 1.02 8.81 -8.25
N ALA A 47 2.12 9.21 -7.60
CA ALA A 47 2.15 10.33 -6.65
C ALA A 47 1.84 11.69 -7.29
N GLY A 48 2.02 11.82 -8.61
CA GLY A 48 1.54 12.97 -9.37
C GLY A 48 0.01 13.16 -9.28
N GLU A 49 -0.74 12.07 -9.06
CA GLU A 49 -2.19 12.09 -8.94
C GLU A 49 -2.68 11.83 -7.50
N ALA A 50 -2.05 10.91 -6.76
CA ALA A 50 -2.48 10.54 -5.41
C ALA A 50 -2.00 11.54 -4.35
N GLU A 51 -2.87 11.83 -3.39
CA GLU A 51 -2.54 12.67 -2.22
C GLU A 51 -2.06 11.85 -1.01
N PHE A 52 -2.30 10.55 -1.04
CA PHE A 52 -1.79 9.59 -0.07
C PHE A 52 -1.66 8.19 -0.67
N PHE A 53 -0.78 7.37 -0.09
CA PHE A 53 -0.67 5.94 -0.34
C PHE A 53 -1.08 5.15 0.90
N SER A 54 -1.84 4.08 0.69
CA SER A 54 -2.09 3.05 1.70
C SER A 54 -1.56 1.70 1.18
N PHE A 55 -0.53 1.15 1.81
CA PHE A 55 0.01 -0.14 1.40
C PHE A 55 -0.95 -1.26 1.80
N GLY A 56 -1.60 -1.87 0.80
CA GLY A 56 -2.40 -3.09 0.95
C GLY A 56 -1.47 -4.29 0.92
N THR A 57 -0.83 -4.58 2.06
CA THR A 57 0.28 -5.54 2.11
C THR A 57 -0.15 -6.99 1.95
N ASN A 58 -1.42 -7.32 2.20
CA ASN A 58 -1.94 -8.66 1.93
C ASN A 58 -1.82 -8.99 0.43
N ASP A 59 -2.42 -8.17 -0.44
CA ASP A 59 -2.36 -8.32 -1.89
C ASP A 59 -0.95 -8.07 -2.45
N LEU A 60 -0.21 -7.11 -1.89
CA LEU A 60 1.17 -6.87 -2.31
C LEU A 60 2.06 -8.09 -2.03
N THR A 61 1.91 -8.76 -0.88
CA THR A 61 2.58 -10.01 -0.57
C THR A 61 2.17 -11.10 -1.56
N GLN A 62 0.87 -11.27 -1.84
CA GLN A 62 0.39 -12.25 -2.82
C GLN A 62 1.06 -12.06 -4.19
N MET A 63 1.07 -10.83 -4.70
CA MET A 63 1.63 -10.51 -6.01
C MET A 63 3.16 -10.62 -6.05
N THR A 64 3.83 -10.32 -4.93
CA THR A 64 5.30 -10.37 -4.85
C THR A 64 5.81 -11.81 -4.76
N PHE A 65 5.15 -12.64 -3.96
CA PHE A 65 5.50 -14.06 -3.82
C PHE A 65 4.92 -14.95 -4.93
N GLY A 66 3.87 -14.47 -5.62
CA GLY A 66 3.09 -15.30 -6.55
C GLY A 66 2.21 -16.31 -5.80
N PHE A 67 1.76 -15.98 -4.60
CA PHE A 67 0.95 -16.85 -3.75
C PHE A 67 -0.50 -16.42 -3.77
N SER A 68 -1.40 -17.37 -4.06
CA SER A 68 -2.81 -17.24 -3.68
C SER A 68 -2.91 -17.51 -2.18
N ARG A 69 -3.38 -16.54 -1.39
CA ARG A 69 -3.51 -16.70 0.07
C ARG A 69 -4.42 -17.89 0.43
N ASP A 70 -5.49 -18.08 -0.33
CA ASP A 70 -6.45 -19.17 -0.13
C ASP A 70 -5.85 -20.56 -0.39
N ASP A 71 -4.80 -20.64 -1.22
CA ASP A 71 -4.14 -21.90 -1.58
C ASP A 71 -2.81 -22.11 -0.86
N ALA A 72 -2.18 -21.05 -0.37
CA ALA A 72 -0.84 -21.09 0.22
C ALA A 72 -0.78 -21.97 1.48
N GLY A 73 -1.88 -22.05 2.23
CA GLY A 73 -1.99 -22.92 3.41
C GLY A 73 -1.74 -24.40 3.11
N LYS A 74 -1.86 -24.85 1.85
CA LYS A 74 -1.60 -26.24 1.44
C LYS A 74 -0.12 -26.61 1.40
N PHE A 75 0.79 -25.64 1.26
CA PHE A 75 2.23 -25.89 1.09
C PHE A 75 3.13 -25.06 2.02
N LEU A 76 2.66 -23.92 2.53
CA LEU A 76 3.44 -23.08 3.44
C LEU A 76 3.92 -23.83 4.70
N PRO A 77 3.14 -24.72 5.34
CA PRO A 77 3.63 -25.53 6.46
C PRO A 77 4.87 -26.37 6.11
N ASP A 78 4.95 -26.90 4.89
CA ASP A 78 6.12 -27.65 4.42
C ASP A 78 7.34 -26.75 4.20
N TYR A 79 7.13 -25.50 3.80
CA TYR A 79 8.21 -24.53 3.64
C TYR A 79 8.82 -24.16 4.99
N TYR A 80 8.01 -24.00 6.03
CA TYR A 80 8.50 -23.72 7.38
C TYR A 80 9.21 -24.91 8.00
N SER A 81 8.65 -26.13 7.85
CA SER A 81 9.27 -27.35 8.38
C SER A 81 10.63 -27.64 7.72
N LYS A 82 10.78 -27.30 6.43
CA LYS A 82 12.03 -27.40 5.67
C LYS A 82 12.93 -26.17 5.80
N LYS A 83 12.54 -25.16 6.60
CA LYS A 83 13.27 -23.89 6.79
C LYS A 83 13.56 -23.15 5.48
N ILE A 84 12.68 -23.29 4.50
CA ILE A 84 12.71 -22.48 3.27
C ILE A 84 12.30 -21.04 3.60
N TYR A 85 11.28 -20.89 4.46
CA TYR A 85 10.88 -19.62 5.05
C TYR A 85 10.90 -19.70 6.57
N GLU A 86 11.21 -18.57 7.21
CA GLU A 86 11.31 -18.48 8.67
C GLU A 86 9.97 -18.11 9.33
N SER A 87 9.08 -17.45 8.60
CA SER A 87 7.78 -16.98 9.09
C SER A 87 6.75 -16.93 7.97
N ASP A 88 5.48 -16.88 8.35
CA ASP A 88 4.38 -16.65 7.42
C ASP A 88 4.41 -15.22 6.87
N PRO A 89 4.63 -15.02 5.55
CA PRO A 89 4.75 -13.71 4.95
C PRO A 89 3.43 -12.92 4.94
N PHE A 90 2.29 -13.55 5.29
CA PHE A 90 1.00 -12.88 5.46
C PHE A 90 0.73 -12.40 6.89
N ALA A 91 1.47 -12.94 7.87
CA ALA A 91 1.38 -12.51 9.27
C ALA A 91 2.52 -11.57 9.65
N LYS A 92 3.72 -11.80 9.10
CA LYS A 92 4.91 -10.99 9.32
C LYS A 92 5.45 -10.52 7.99
N LEU A 93 5.60 -9.20 7.84
CA LEU A 93 6.00 -8.58 6.58
C LEU A 93 7.38 -9.11 6.14
N ASP A 94 7.46 -9.61 4.90
CA ASP A 94 8.73 -9.90 4.25
C ASP A 94 9.47 -8.60 3.93
N GLN A 95 10.45 -8.25 4.75
CA GLN A 95 11.21 -7.02 4.58
C GLN A 95 12.18 -7.05 3.38
N ASN A 96 12.57 -8.25 2.91
CA ASN A 96 13.62 -8.41 1.90
C ASN A 96 13.09 -8.45 0.46
N GLY A 97 11.80 -8.75 0.26
CA GLY A 97 11.09 -8.66 -1.01
C GLY A 97 10.01 -7.57 -0.96
N VAL A 98 8.91 -7.83 -0.24
CA VAL A 98 7.77 -6.90 -0.16
C VAL A 98 8.19 -5.55 0.43
N GLY A 99 9.02 -5.56 1.48
CA GLY A 99 9.56 -4.35 2.10
C GLY A 99 10.35 -3.48 1.14
N LYS A 100 11.10 -4.05 0.19
CA LYS A 100 11.81 -3.26 -0.83
C LYS A 100 10.85 -2.53 -1.76
N LEU A 101 9.72 -3.14 -2.11
CA LEU A 101 8.67 -2.45 -2.89
C LEU A 101 8.06 -1.30 -2.10
N ILE A 102 7.81 -1.49 -0.80
CA ILE A 102 7.30 -0.42 0.08
C ILE A 102 8.31 0.75 0.15
N GLN A 103 9.58 0.47 0.43
CA GLN A 103 10.64 1.49 0.51
C GLN A 103 10.78 2.26 -0.80
N MET A 104 10.87 1.55 -1.94
CA MET A 104 10.92 2.16 -3.26
C MET A 104 9.71 3.06 -3.51
N SER A 105 8.51 2.60 -3.18
CA SER A 105 7.28 3.38 -3.34
C SER A 105 7.29 4.66 -2.49
N CYS A 106 7.80 4.57 -1.26
CA CYS A 106 7.93 5.71 -0.36
C CYS A 106 8.90 6.76 -0.92
N GLU A 107 10.06 6.32 -1.40
CA GLU A 107 11.09 7.18 -1.99
C GLU A 107 10.59 7.87 -3.26
N LEU A 108 10.05 7.08 -4.20
CA LEU A 108 9.51 7.59 -5.46
C LEU A 108 8.34 8.55 -5.23
N GLY A 109 7.42 8.20 -4.32
CA GLY A 109 6.28 9.03 -3.98
C GLY A 109 6.69 10.37 -3.36
N LYS A 110 7.61 10.35 -2.37
CA LYS A 110 8.13 11.56 -1.73
C LYS A 110 8.93 12.45 -2.67
N LYS A 111 9.61 11.86 -3.67
CA LYS A 111 10.33 12.63 -4.69
C LYS A 111 9.40 13.53 -5.51
N VAL A 112 8.18 13.07 -5.79
CA VAL A 112 7.19 13.82 -6.58
C VAL A 112 6.29 14.68 -5.69
N ARG A 113 5.88 14.17 -4.54
CA ARG A 113 5.03 14.86 -3.57
C ARG A 113 5.65 14.74 -2.16
N PRO A 114 6.51 15.68 -1.74
CA PRO A 114 7.24 15.59 -0.47
C PRO A 114 6.35 15.47 0.78
N ASP A 115 5.12 15.97 0.71
CA ASP A 115 4.14 15.96 1.80
C ASP A 115 3.11 14.81 1.70
N ILE A 116 3.30 13.87 0.76
CA ILE A 116 2.42 12.73 0.56
C ILE A 116 2.25 11.95 1.87
N LYS A 117 1.00 11.60 2.20
CA LYS A 117 0.73 10.76 3.36
C LYS A 117 0.91 9.30 2.98
N LEU A 118 1.72 8.58 3.73
CA LEU A 118 2.04 7.18 3.50
C LEU A 118 1.56 6.39 4.71
N GLY A 119 0.79 5.33 4.50
CA GLY A 119 0.43 4.42 5.57
C GLY A 119 0.27 3.01 5.07
N ILE A 120 0.03 2.10 6.00
CA ILE A 120 -0.18 0.67 5.73
C ILE A 120 -1.48 0.23 6.40
N CYS A 121 -2.20 -0.67 5.72
CA CYS A 121 -3.38 -1.33 6.26
C CYS A 121 -3.23 -2.85 6.17
N GLY A 122 -3.95 -3.56 7.04
CA GLY A 122 -4.01 -5.03 7.07
C GLY A 122 -3.24 -5.63 8.23
N GLU A 123 -3.07 -6.95 8.18
CA GLU A 123 -2.59 -7.76 9.31
C GLU A 123 -1.18 -7.36 9.77
N HIS A 124 -0.31 -7.01 8.82
CA HIS A 124 1.04 -6.52 9.11
C HIS A 124 1.05 -5.21 9.91
N GLY A 125 -0.03 -4.42 9.88
CA GLY A 125 -0.15 -3.21 10.69
C GLY A 125 -0.21 -3.49 12.20
N GLY A 126 -0.52 -4.73 12.60
CA GLY A 126 -0.57 -5.17 13.99
C GLY A 126 0.65 -5.98 14.48
N ASP A 127 1.58 -6.34 13.59
CA ASP A 127 2.79 -7.07 13.94
C ASP A 127 3.93 -6.11 14.36
N PRO A 128 4.49 -6.22 15.58
CA PRO A 128 5.50 -5.28 16.07
C PRO A 128 6.72 -5.10 15.16
N ALA A 129 7.24 -6.19 14.57
CA ALA A 129 8.40 -6.12 13.69
C ALA A 129 8.06 -5.43 12.35
N SER A 130 6.86 -5.65 11.85
CA SER A 130 6.34 -4.99 10.65
C SER A 130 6.08 -3.50 10.90
N VAL A 131 5.55 -3.13 12.07
CA VAL A 131 5.36 -1.73 12.49
C VAL A 131 6.69 -0.99 12.61
N GLU A 132 7.71 -1.63 13.22
CA GLU A 132 9.07 -1.07 13.30
C GLU A 132 9.66 -0.83 11.90
N PHE A 133 9.51 -1.78 10.98
CA PHE A 133 9.92 -1.61 9.59
C PHE A 133 9.19 -0.42 8.91
N CYS A 134 7.88 -0.29 9.14
CA CYS A 134 7.09 0.81 8.59
C CYS A 134 7.56 2.17 9.11
N HIS A 135 7.87 2.28 10.41
CA HIS A 135 8.45 3.47 11.00
C HIS A 135 9.79 3.83 10.33
N ASN A 136 10.70 2.85 10.23
CA ASN A 136 12.02 3.04 9.64
C ASN A 136 11.98 3.38 8.14
N SER A 137 10.95 2.91 7.42
CA SER A 137 10.71 3.24 6.01
C SER A 137 10.03 4.62 5.83
N GLY A 138 9.69 5.30 6.93
CA GLY A 138 9.13 6.65 6.93
C GLY A 138 7.65 6.72 6.58
N LEU A 139 6.87 5.68 6.89
CA LEU A 139 5.41 5.74 6.86
C LEU A 139 4.90 6.66 7.99
N ASN A 140 3.75 7.29 7.75
CA ASN A 140 3.11 8.22 8.69
C ASN A 140 2.16 7.53 9.66
N TYR A 141 1.56 6.39 9.28
CA TYR A 141 0.63 5.66 10.13
C TYR A 141 0.58 4.16 9.78
N VAL A 142 0.09 3.38 10.75
CA VAL A 142 -0.30 1.98 10.64
C VAL A 142 -1.79 1.88 11.00
N SER A 143 -2.52 0.99 10.32
CA SER A 143 -3.93 0.70 10.60
C SER A 143 -4.12 -0.80 10.75
N CYS A 144 -4.58 -1.23 11.93
CA CYS A 144 -4.72 -2.62 12.35
C CYS A 144 -6.10 -2.91 12.95
#